data_AF-W6AGU2-F1
#
_entry.id   AF-W6AGU2-F1
#
_cell.length_a   1.000
_cell.length_b   1.000
_cell.length_c   1.000
_cell.angle_alpha   90.00
_cell.angle_beta   90.00
_cell.angle_gamma   90.00
#
_symmetry.space_group_name_H-M   'P 1'
#
loop_
_entity.id
_entity.type
_entity.pdbx_description
1 polymer ?
#
loop_
_entity_poly.entity_id
_entity_poly.type
_entity_poly.pdbx_seq_one_letter_code
_entity_poly.pdbx_strand_id
1 'polypeptide(L)' 'MENKNFTEILDQIKEISKKLNDPSTSIEDSIDLFKNGTAIIKEAKQHLETIEGEVNKVLENNQVEDFK' A
#
# COMPACT_ATOMS: atom_id res chain seq x y z
N MET A 1 -14.09 2.55 -7.44
CA MET A 1 -12.79 1.91 -7.71
C MET A 1 -12.74 0.71 -6.77
N GLU A 2 -12.52 -0.50 -7.30
CA GLU A 2 -12.52 -1.74 -6.51
C GLU A 2 -11.59 -1.60 -5.31
N ASN A 3 -12.08 -1.99 -4.13
CA ASN A 3 -11.26 -2.20 -2.94
C ASN A 3 -10.30 -3.35 -3.23
N LYS A 4 -9.16 -3.04 -3.86
CA LYS A 4 -8.08 -4.00 -4.02
C LYS A 4 -7.63 -4.39 -2.61
N ASN A 5 -7.68 -5.68 -2.30
CA ASN A 5 -7.17 -6.15 -1.02
C ASN A 5 -5.63 -5.98 -0.99
N PHE A 6 -5.06 -5.95 0.21
CA PHE A 6 -3.63 -5.73 0.39
C PHE A 6 -2.77 -6.74 -0.39
N THR A 7 -3.23 -7.98 -0.54
CA THR A 7 -2.56 -9.03 -1.32
C THR A 7 -2.49 -8.69 -2.81
N GLU A 8 -3.57 -8.19 -3.40
CA GLU A 8 -3.61 -7.77 -4.80
C GLU A 8 -2.68 -6.58 -5.08
N ILE A 9 -2.56 -5.66 -4.12
CA ILE A 9 -1.62 -4.54 -4.19
C ILE A 9 -0.18 -5.06 -4.17
N LEU A 10 0.13 -6.01 -3.27
CA LEU A 10 1.46 -6.64 -3.22
C LEU A 10 1.80 -7.38 -4.51
N ASP A 11 0.84 -8.09 -5.10
CA ASP A 11 1.07 -8.82 -6.35
C ASP A 11 1.31 -7.87 -7.53
N GLN A 12 0.63 -6.72 -7.57
CA GLN A 12 0.92 -5.67 -8.56
C GLN A 12 2.33 -5.10 -8.40
N ILE A 13 2.78 -4.86 -7.17
CA ILE A 13 4.14 -4.38 -6.90
C ILE A 13 5.19 -5.42 -7.35
N LYS A 14 4.96 -6.71 -7.09
CA LYS A 14 5.84 -7.80 -7.55
C LYS A 14 5.92 -7.85 -9.08
N GLU A 15 4.79 -7.74 -9.77
CA GLU A 15 4.78 -7.74 -11.23
C GLU A 15 5.50 -6.53 -11.83
N ILE A 16 5.35 -5.33 -11.24
CA ILE A 16 6.10 -4.15 -11.64
C ILE A 16 7.61 -4.37 -11.42
N SER A 17 7.99 -4.90 -10.26
CA SER A 17 9.39 -5.21 -9.96
C SER A 17 9.99 -6.24 -10.93
N LYS A 18 9.21 -7.26 -11.30
CA LYS A 18 9.61 -8.26 -12.29
C LYS A 18 9.87 -7.62 -13.66
N LYS A 19 8.97 -6.74 -14.11
CA LYS A 19 9.13 -6.01 -15.39
C LYS A 19 10.33 -5.07 -15.37
N LEU A 20 10.56 -4.35 -14.27
CA LEU A 20 11.74 -3.48 -14.13
C LEU A 20 13.07 -4.24 -14.19
N ASN A 21 13.09 -5.51 -13.79
CA ASN A 21 14.27 -6.37 -13.87
C ASN A 21 14.39 -7.14 -15.19
N ASP A 22 13.41 -7.00 -16.09
CA ASP A 22 13.43 -7.66 -17.39
C ASP A 22 14.35 -6.89 -18.37
N PRO A 23 15.37 -7.53 -18.96
CA PRO A 23 16.27 -6.89 -19.91
C PRO A 23 15.59 -6.37 -21.20
N SER A 24 14.38 -6.84 -21.50
CA SER A 24 13.58 -6.40 -22.65
C SER A 24 12.75 -5.14 -22.37
N THR A 25 12.68 -4.68 -21.12
CA THR A 25 11.96 -3.46 -20.77
C THR A 25 12.73 -2.24 -21.23
N SER A 26 12.08 -1.39 -22.02
CA SER A 26 12.69 -0.15 -22.52
C SER A 26 12.95 0.84 -21.37
N ILE A 27 13.78 1.85 -21.63
CA ILE A 27 14.03 2.91 -20.64
C ILE A 27 12.74 3.72 -20.40
N GLU A 28 11.99 4.04 -21.46
CA GLU A 28 10.72 4.74 -21.34
C GLU A 28 9.72 3.94 -20.48
N ASP A 29 9.57 2.64 -20.76
CA ASP A 29 8.70 1.77 -19.98
C ASP A 29 9.17 1.63 -18.53
N SER A 30 10.49 1.59 -18.30
CA SER A 30 11.07 1.54 -16.96
C SER A 30 10.71 2.77 -16.13
N ILE A 31 10.72 3.95 -16.74
CA ILE A 31 10.33 5.20 -16.08
C ILE A 31 8.86 5.17 -15.69
N ASP A 32 7.99 4.70 -16.58
CA ASP A 32 6.55 4.64 -16.32
C ASP A 32 6.19 3.55 -15.30
N LEU A 33 6.85 2.39 -15.36
CA LEU A 33 6.75 1.33 -14.36
C LEU A 33 7.18 1.83 -12.97
N PHE A 34 8.26 2.61 -12.90
CA PHE A 34 8.73 3.19 -11.64
C PHE A 34 7.73 4.19 -11.05
N LYS A 35 7.20 5.11 -11.88
CA LYS A 35 6.15 6.06 -11.45
C LYS A 35 4.90 5.34 -10.96
N ASN A 36 4.46 4.31 -11.68
CA ASN A 36 3.29 3.54 -11.30
C ASN A 36 3.52 2.74 -10.02
N GLY A 37 4.68 2.09 -9.89
CA GLY A 37 5.04 1.34 -8.68
C GLY A 37 5.11 2.24 -7.44
N THR A 38 5.72 3.41 -7.55
CA THR A 38 5.80 4.37 -6.44
C THR A 38 4.43 4.94 -6.05
N ALA A 39 3.53 5.18 -7.00
CA ALA A 39 2.16 5.59 -6.72
C ALA A 39 1.38 4.51 -5.95
N ILE A 40 1.48 3.25 -6.39
CA ILE A 40 0.81 2.11 -5.73
C ILE A 40 1.34 1.90 -4.32
N ILE A 41 2.66 1.98 -4.11
CA ILE A 41 3.26 1.87 -2.77
C ILE A 41 2.75 2.98 -1.84
N LYS A 42 2.60 4.21 -2.38
CA LYS A 42 2.08 5.33 -1.60
C LYS A 42 0.62 5.10 -1.18
N GLU A 43 -0.23 4.62 -2.08
CA GLU A 43 -1.62 4.29 -1.78
C GLU A 43 -1.72 3.17 -0.73
N ALA A 44 -0.93 2.10 -0.90
CA ALA A 44 -0.84 1.00 0.05
C ALA A 44 -0.48 1.47 1.46
N LYS A 45 0.52 2.36 1.55
CA LYS A 45 0.96 2.95 2.82
C LYS A 45 -0.16 3.77 3.47
N GLN A 46 -0.88 4.59 2.71
CA GLN A 46 -1.99 5.39 3.23
C GLN A 46 -3.14 4.51 3.75
N HIS A 47 -3.46 3.41 3.07
CA HIS A 47 -4.45 2.46 3.56
C HIS A 47 -4.03 1.82 4.89
N LEU A 48 -2.76 1.41 5.02
CA LEU A 48 -2.24 0.85 6.27
C LEU A 48 -2.29 1.87 7.42
N GLU A 49 -1.85 3.11 7.17
CA GLU A 49 -1.90 4.20 8.17
C GLU A 49 -3.34 4.52 8.60
N THR A 50 -4.30 4.45 7.67
CA THR A 50 -5.72 4.66 7.98
C THR A 50 -6.24 3.56 8.91
N ILE A 51 -5.96 2.30 8.59
CA ILE A 51 -6.37 1.15 9.40
C ILE A 51 -5.71 1.21 10.79
N GLU A 52 -4.41 1.52 10.85
CA GLU A 52 -3.69 1.70 12.11
C GLU A 52 -4.32 2.80 12.98
N GLY A 53 -4.67 3.94 12.36
CA GLY A 53 -5.38 5.03 13.05
C GLY A 53 -6.76 4.63 13.57
N GLU A 54 -7.51 3.83 12.82
CA GLU A 54 -8.81 3.30 13.27
C GLU A 54 -8.66 2.31 14.44
N VAL A 55 -7.69 1.39 14.37
CA VAL A 55 -7.38 0.45 15.44
C VAL A 55 -6.94 1.20 16.71
N ASN A 56 -6.06 2.18 16.58
CA ASN A 56 -5.59 2.99 17.71
C ASN A 56 -6.75 3.75 18.37
N LYS A 57 -7.65 4.36 17.60
CA LYS A 57 -8.86 5.01 18.15
C LYS A 57 -9.74 4.03 18.92
N VAL A 58 -9.92 2.80 18.42
CA VAL A 58 -10.70 1.77 19.13
C VAL A 58 -10.01 1.35 20.43
N LEU A 59 -8.68 1.23 20.44
CA LEU A 59 -7.91 0.90 21.64
C LEU A 59 -7.92 2.04 22.68
N GLU A 60 -7.79 3.29 22.23
CA GLU A 60 -7.88 4.49 23.07
C GLU A 60 -9.29 4.66 23.68
N ASN A 61 -10.35 4.45 22.88
CA ASN A 61 -11.74 4.50 23.36
C ASN A 61 -12.13 3.30 24.25
N ASN A 62 -11.31 2.24 24.29
CA ASN A 62 -11.44 1.13 25.23
C ASN A 62 -10.56 1.30 26.48
N GLN A 63 -9.97 2.47 26.71
CA GLN A 63 -9.55 2.83 28.07
C GLN A 63 -10.80 2.94 28.93
N VAL A 64 -11.08 1.84 29.62
CA VAL A 64 -12.00 1.71 30.74
C VAL A 64 -11.85 2.96 31.62
N GLU A 65 -12.91 3.78 31.72
CA GLU A 65 -12.95 4.77 32.79
C GLU A 65 -12.78 4.01 34.11
N ASP A 66 -11.67 4.22 34.82
CA ASP A 66 -11.59 3.85 36.22
C ASP A 66 -12.75 4.55 36.91
N PHE A 67 -13.74 3.77 37.36
CA PHE A 67 -14.85 4.28 38.16
C PHE A 67 -14.26 5.00 39.39
N LYS A 68 -14.34 6.33 39.39
CA LYS A 68 -14.09 7.17 40.57
C LYS A 68 -15.34 7.28 41.44
#